data_AF-A0A952QS60-F1
#
_entry.id   AF-A0A952QS60-F1
#
_cell.length_a   1.000
_cell.length_b   1.000
_cell.length_c   1.000
_cell.angle_alpha   90.00
_cell.angle_beta   90.00
_cell.angle_gamma   90.00
#
_symmetry.space_group_name_H-M   'P 1'
#
loop_
_entity.id
_entity.type
_entity.pdbx_description
1 polymer ?
#
loop_
_entity_poly.entity_id
_entity_poly.type
_entity_poly.pdbx_seq_one_letter_code
_entity_poly.pdbx_strand_id
1 'polypeptide(L)'
;MASTSSTASPAPQQEPPAPSIVAQASAPVRSSAPASTQIPIPEKVPEAKTSAEHGTLEILRRVCARFHLVARQLRLRKEYRPTLEITDEYDLQDLFYALLRLQFDEVGTEEWTPAYTNGAPRTSYLLDWETTVVVVKQTRSGLTTKDLAEQIAADTARYSARPNGANFVCFVYDPDGRVGNPRGLEADLSSTEGTYRVEVIVAPK
;
A
#
# COMPACT_ATOMS: atom_id res chain seq x y z
N MET A 1 -17.94 43.23 -17.39
CA MET A 1 -17.11 44.30 -16.79
C MET A 1 -17.67 44.63 -15.42
N ALA A 2 -16.88 44.40 -14.36
CA ALA A 2 -17.01 44.87 -12.98
C ALA A 2 -15.67 44.46 -12.32
N SER A 3 -14.86 45.29 -11.66
CA SER A 3 -15.13 46.14 -10.48
C SER A 3 -15.41 45.30 -9.23
N THR A 4 -14.64 45.37 -8.12
CA THR A 4 -13.43 46.20 -7.85
C THR A 4 -12.58 45.60 -6.72
N SER A 5 -11.35 46.10 -6.58
CA SER A 5 -10.35 45.86 -5.50
C SER A 5 -10.84 46.02 -4.05
N SER A 6 -10.23 45.30 -3.08
CA SER A 6 -9.35 45.90 -2.05
C SER A 6 -8.76 44.91 -1.04
N THR A 7 -7.51 45.14 -0.66
CA THR A 7 -6.80 44.64 0.53
C THR A 7 -7.39 45.13 1.86
N ALA A 8 -7.17 44.40 2.96
CA ALA A 8 -6.35 44.83 4.11
C ALA A 8 -6.30 43.78 5.26
N SER A 9 -5.19 43.77 6.01
CA SER A 9 -5.08 43.18 7.36
C SER A 9 -4.27 44.14 8.24
N PRO A 10 -4.49 44.14 9.57
CA PRO A 10 -3.36 44.24 10.49
C PRO A 10 -3.47 43.30 11.71
N ALA A 11 -2.37 43.19 12.45
CA ALA A 11 -2.25 42.46 13.72
C ALA A 11 -1.91 43.44 14.87
N PRO A 12 -1.12 43.08 15.91
CA PRO A 12 -1.52 42.40 17.14
C PRO A 12 -1.44 43.31 18.39
N GLN A 13 -1.89 42.83 19.56
CA GLN A 13 -1.68 43.49 20.88
C GLN A 13 -1.38 42.47 22.01
N GLN A 14 -0.86 42.95 23.16
CA GLN A 14 -0.15 42.17 24.19
C GLN A 14 -0.70 42.33 25.63
N GLU A 15 -0.20 41.46 26.54
CA GLU A 15 -0.32 41.36 28.02
C GLU A 15 -0.11 42.64 28.88
N PRO A 16 -0.34 42.63 30.23
CA PRO A 16 -0.76 41.54 31.14
C PRO A 16 -2.19 41.76 31.73
N PRO A 17 -2.55 42.00 33.04
CA PRO A 17 -1.83 42.20 34.32
C PRO A 17 -2.21 41.19 35.48
N ALA A 18 -1.82 41.50 36.73
CA ALA A 18 -2.14 40.81 38.02
C ALA A 18 -2.24 41.89 39.15
N PRO A 19 -2.36 41.63 40.50
CA PRO A 19 -2.29 40.37 41.28
C PRO A 19 -3.25 40.26 42.51
N SER A 20 -2.97 39.29 43.41
CA SER A 20 -3.36 39.22 44.85
C SER A 20 -4.84 38.95 45.18
N ILE A 21 -5.22 38.29 46.29
CA ILE A 21 -4.50 37.63 47.42
C ILE A 21 -5.27 36.33 47.80
N VAL A 22 -4.83 35.38 48.64
CA VAL A 22 -4.70 35.36 50.12
C VAL A 22 -3.64 34.31 50.56
N ALA A 23 -3.40 34.11 51.86
CA ALA A 23 -2.51 33.09 52.43
C ALA A 23 -3.03 32.57 53.80
N GLN A 24 -2.68 31.33 54.16
CA GLN A 24 -2.54 30.88 55.56
C GLN A 24 -1.63 29.64 55.65
N ALA A 25 -1.00 29.41 56.80
CA ALA A 25 0.12 28.48 56.95
C ALA A 25 0.00 27.57 58.19
N SER A 26 0.73 26.45 58.17
CA SER A 26 1.03 25.60 59.33
C SER A 26 2.33 24.83 59.09
N ALA A 27 3.00 24.40 60.17
CA ALA A 27 4.44 24.12 60.20
C ALA A 27 4.77 22.60 60.28
N PRO A 28 6.03 22.14 60.55
CA PRO A 28 6.66 21.17 59.66
C PRO A 28 6.77 19.73 60.22
N VAL A 29 6.89 18.76 59.31
CA VAL A 29 7.26 17.36 59.60
C VAL A 29 8.48 16.97 58.77
N ARG A 30 9.41 16.21 59.36
CA ARG A 30 10.67 15.79 58.70
C ARG A 30 10.52 14.49 57.89
N SER A 31 11.06 14.53 56.67
CA SER A 31 11.83 13.46 56.03
C SER A 31 11.29 12.01 56.07
N SER A 32 10.71 11.56 54.97
CA SER A 32 11.26 10.41 54.22
C SER A 32 10.62 10.30 52.84
N ALA A 33 11.43 9.96 51.83
CA ALA A 33 10.96 9.46 50.54
C ALA A 33 11.11 7.94 50.50
N PRO A 34 10.24 7.25 49.76
CA PRO A 34 10.74 6.26 48.81
C PRO A 34 10.25 6.55 47.38
N ALA A 35 10.92 5.93 46.40
CA ALA A 35 10.75 6.24 44.99
C ALA A 35 9.43 5.72 44.38
N SER A 36 8.93 6.45 43.37
CA SER A 36 7.90 5.95 42.45
C SER A 36 8.37 4.66 41.79
N THR A 37 7.76 3.53 42.13
CA THR A 37 8.00 2.27 41.42
C THR A 37 7.20 2.25 40.13
N GLN A 38 7.71 2.91 39.08
CA GLN A 38 7.26 2.66 37.72
C GLN A 38 7.66 1.24 37.35
N ILE A 39 6.67 0.36 37.16
CA ILE A 39 6.88 -0.99 36.61
C ILE A 39 7.20 -0.82 35.12
N PRO A 40 8.37 -1.25 34.62
CA PRO A 40 8.64 -1.21 33.19
C PRO A 40 7.75 -2.23 32.48
N ILE A 41 6.85 -1.75 31.62
CA ILE A 41 6.13 -2.62 30.69
C ILE A 41 7.15 -3.08 29.64
N PRO A 42 7.38 -4.39 29.42
CA PRO A 42 8.32 -4.85 28.41
C PRO A 42 7.78 -4.59 27.01
N GLU A 43 8.38 -3.65 26.27
CA GLU A 43 7.99 -3.25 24.91
C GLU A 43 8.41 -4.30 23.86
N LYS A 44 7.96 -5.56 24.01
CA LYS A 44 8.32 -6.66 23.11
C LYS A 44 7.34 -6.80 21.94
N VAL A 45 7.39 -5.84 21.02
CA VAL A 45 6.55 -5.79 19.80
C VAL A 45 7.29 -6.03 18.45
N PRO A 46 8.60 -5.74 18.26
CA PRO A 46 9.22 -5.81 16.92
C PRO A 46 9.13 -7.16 16.19
N GLU A 47 9.48 -8.26 16.86
CA GLU A 47 9.72 -9.56 16.20
C GLU A 47 8.48 -10.13 15.48
N ALA A 48 7.30 -9.96 16.07
CA ALA A 48 6.06 -10.57 15.55
C ALA A 48 5.61 -9.90 14.24
N LYS A 49 5.76 -8.57 14.12
CA LYS A 49 5.24 -7.82 12.98
C LYS A 49 6.04 -8.10 11.71
N THR A 50 7.37 -8.04 11.79
CA THR A 50 8.26 -8.38 10.68
C THR A 50 8.12 -9.83 10.22
N SER A 51 7.82 -10.76 11.13
CA SER A 51 7.54 -12.16 10.75
C SER A 51 6.24 -12.32 9.95
N ALA A 52 5.22 -11.51 10.21
CA ALA A 52 3.96 -11.52 9.46
C ALA A 52 4.14 -10.92 8.05
N GLU A 53 4.82 -9.77 7.96
CA GLU A 53 5.15 -9.08 6.70
C GLU A 53 5.93 -10.00 5.74
N HIS A 54 6.89 -10.78 6.25
CA HIS A 54 7.60 -11.78 5.45
C HIS A 54 6.69 -12.90 4.94
N GLY A 55 5.73 -13.34 5.75
CA GLY A 55 4.73 -14.34 5.39
C GLY A 55 3.81 -13.89 4.26
N THR A 56 3.24 -12.67 4.37
CA THR A 56 2.34 -12.12 3.33
C THR A 56 3.05 -11.96 1.99
N LEU A 57 4.28 -11.47 1.97
CA LEU A 57 5.06 -11.38 0.73
C LEU A 57 5.35 -12.77 0.13
N GLU A 58 5.59 -13.80 0.95
CA GLU A 58 5.78 -15.16 0.44
C GLU A 58 4.47 -15.77 -0.11
N ILE A 59 3.33 -15.46 0.50
CA ILE A 59 1.99 -15.79 -0.02
C ILE A 59 1.74 -15.08 -1.37
N LEU A 60 2.05 -13.79 -1.48
CA LEU A 60 1.87 -13.03 -2.72
C LEU A 60 2.73 -13.58 -3.86
N ARG A 61 4.03 -13.84 -3.63
CA ARG A 61 4.89 -14.56 -4.59
C ARG A 61 4.28 -15.89 -5.04
N ARG A 62 3.74 -16.65 -4.09
CA ARG A 62 3.13 -17.98 -4.30
C ARG A 62 1.85 -17.91 -5.14
N VAL A 63 1.03 -16.86 -4.96
CA VAL A 63 -0.16 -16.56 -5.77
C VAL A 63 0.25 -16.12 -7.17
N CYS A 64 1.07 -15.07 -7.31
CA CYS A 64 1.50 -14.53 -8.61
C CYS A 64 2.16 -15.61 -9.49
N ALA A 65 3.09 -16.39 -8.93
CA ALA A 65 3.77 -17.47 -9.66
C ALA A 65 2.85 -18.65 -10.05
N ARG A 66 1.69 -18.82 -9.40
CA ARG A 66 0.70 -19.86 -9.73
C ARG A 66 -0.50 -19.34 -10.51
N PHE A 67 -0.68 -18.02 -10.62
CA PHE A 67 -1.85 -17.39 -11.23
C PHE A 67 -2.15 -17.93 -12.63
N HIS A 68 -1.13 -18.03 -13.49
CA HIS A 68 -1.30 -18.58 -14.84
C HIS A 68 -1.71 -20.06 -14.87
N LEU A 69 -1.39 -20.86 -13.83
CA LEU A 69 -1.87 -22.24 -13.72
C LEU A 69 -3.38 -22.28 -13.45
N VAL A 70 -3.88 -21.39 -12.59
CA VAL A 70 -5.33 -21.22 -12.35
C VAL A 70 -6.03 -20.75 -13.62
N ALA A 71 -5.49 -19.72 -14.30
CA ALA A 71 -6.01 -19.21 -15.58
C ALA A 71 -5.98 -20.25 -16.72
N ARG A 72 -5.03 -21.19 -16.72
CA ARG A 72 -5.05 -22.35 -17.63
C ARG A 72 -6.10 -23.37 -17.22
N GLN A 73 -6.23 -23.68 -15.92
CA GLN A 73 -7.21 -24.65 -15.43
C GLN A 73 -8.66 -24.20 -15.66
N LEU A 74 -8.96 -22.90 -15.54
CA LEU A 74 -10.29 -22.35 -15.82
C LEU A 74 -10.71 -22.48 -17.29
N ARG A 75 -9.75 -22.48 -18.22
CA ARG A 75 -9.97 -22.72 -19.66
C ARG A 75 -10.19 -24.20 -20.00
N LEU A 76 -9.79 -25.14 -19.13
CA LEU A 76 -9.97 -26.59 -19.33
C LEU A 76 -11.37 -27.07 -18.90
N ARG A 77 -12.44 -26.43 -19.39
CA ARG A 77 -13.83 -26.87 -19.16
C ARG A 77 -14.25 -28.00 -20.10
N LYS A 78 -15.20 -28.82 -19.62
CA LYS A 78 -15.96 -29.78 -20.44
C LYS A 78 -17.23 -29.15 -21.02
N GLU A 79 -17.73 -29.75 -22.10
CA GLU A 79 -19.03 -29.46 -22.73
C GLU A 79 -19.27 -28.00 -23.15
N TYR A 80 -18.25 -27.29 -23.65
CA TYR A 80 -18.37 -25.92 -24.21
C TYR A 80 -19.00 -24.87 -23.27
N ARG A 81 -19.02 -25.13 -21.95
CA ARG A 81 -19.62 -24.21 -20.97
C ARG A 81 -18.77 -22.95 -20.82
N PRO A 82 -19.37 -21.75 -20.73
CA PRO A 82 -18.63 -20.50 -20.52
C PRO A 82 -17.83 -20.54 -19.22
N THR A 83 -16.72 -19.80 -19.17
CA THR A 83 -15.78 -19.75 -18.05
C THR A 83 -15.23 -18.32 -17.90
N LEU A 84 -14.50 -18.03 -16.83
CA LEU A 84 -13.74 -16.79 -16.73
C LEU A 84 -12.51 -16.90 -17.63
N GLU A 85 -12.51 -16.17 -18.76
CA GLU A 85 -11.35 -15.96 -19.60
C GLU A 85 -10.73 -14.61 -19.25
N ILE A 86 -9.40 -14.52 -19.25
CA ILE A 86 -8.70 -13.29 -18.86
C ILE A 86 -8.31 -12.54 -20.14
N THR A 87 -9.15 -11.58 -20.53
CA THR A 87 -9.00 -10.79 -21.75
C THR A 87 -8.39 -9.43 -21.45
N ASP A 88 -8.75 -8.81 -20.32
CA ASP A 88 -8.15 -7.55 -19.86
C ASP A 88 -7.88 -7.50 -18.33
N GLU A 89 -7.46 -6.31 -17.87
CA GLU A 89 -7.04 -6.08 -16.49
C GLU A 89 -8.19 -6.18 -15.46
N TYR A 90 -9.45 -6.08 -15.87
CA TYR A 90 -10.60 -6.31 -14.98
C TYR A 90 -10.85 -7.81 -14.77
N ASP A 91 -10.78 -8.63 -15.83
CA ASP A 91 -10.85 -10.11 -15.68
C ASP A 91 -9.70 -10.64 -14.80
N LEU A 92 -8.52 -10.02 -14.91
CA LEU A 92 -7.36 -10.24 -14.05
C LEU A 92 -7.66 -9.83 -12.59
N GLN A 93 -8.23 -8.64 -12.37
CA GLN A 93 -8.61 -8.16 -11.03
C GLN A 93 -9.63 -9.11 -10.35
N ASP A 94 -10.65 -9.57 -11.08
CA ASP A 94 -11.66 -10.50 -10.54
C ASP A 94 -11.05 -11.82 -10.07
N LEU A 95 -10.21 -12.47 -10.90
CA LEU A 95 -9.56 -13.72 -10.49
C LEU A 95 -8.53 -13.47 -9.37
N PHE A 96 -7.77 -12.38 -9.45
CA PHE A 96 -6.74 -12.10 -8.46
C PHE A 96 -7.34 -11.78 -7.09
N TYR A 97 -8.43 -11.00 -7.04
CA TYR A 97 -9.15 -10.72 -5.78
C TYR A 97 -9.74 -12.00 -5.17
N ALA A 98 -10.32 -12.89 -5.99
CA ALA A 98 -10.80 -14.20 -5.52
C ALA A 98 -9.66 -15.07 -4.95
N LEU A 99 -8.44 -14.97 -5.49
CA LEU A 99 -7.27 -15.67 -4.96
C LEU A 99 -6.69 -15.01 -3.70
N LEU A 100 -6.75 -13.67 -3.56
CA LEU A 100 -6.42 -13.00 -2.30
C LEU A 100 -7.40 -13.39 -1.18
N ARG A 101 -8.71 -13.41 -1.47
CA ARG A 101 -9.76 -13.86 -0.53
C ARG A 101 -9.67 -15.34 -0.13
N LEU A 102 -8.83 -16.14 -0.81
CA LEU A 102 -8.51 -17.52 -0.44
C LEU A 102 -7.28 -17.60 0.49
N GLN A 103 -6.51 -16.53 0.65
CA GLN A 103 -5.27 -16.51 1.44
C GLN A 103 -5.31 -15.54 2.63
N PHE A 104 -6.20 -14.55 2.61
CA PHE A 104 -6.35 -13.52 3.64
C PHE A 104 -7.84 -13.34 3.99
N ASP A 105 -8.16 -13.34 5.28
CA ASP A 105 -9.54 -13.15 5.76
C ASP A 105 -10.06 -11.74 5.42
N GLU A 106 -9.21 -10.73 5.63
CA GLU A 106 -9.48 -9.32 5.31
C GLU A 106 -8.63 -8.87 4.11
N VAL A 107 -9.32 -8.38 3.07
CA VAL A 107 -8.70 -7.76 1.88
C VAL A 107 -9.46 -6.49 1.55
N GLY A 108 -8.85 -5.35 1.87
CA GLY A 108 -9.36 -4.02 1.54
C GLY A 108 -9.11 -3.66 0.08
N THR A 109 -9.75 -2.58 -0.39
CA THR A 109 -9.64 -2.06 -1.76
C THR A 109 -9.61 -0.54 -1.76
N GLU A 110 -8.62 0.05 -2.43
CA GLU A 110 -8.52 1.49 -2.71
C GLU A 110 -8.72 1.72 -4.21
N GLU A 111 -9.63 2.64 -4.58
CA GLU A 111 -9.75 3.11 -5.96
C GLU A 111 -8.85 4.32 -6.20
N TRP A 112 -8.19 4.35 -7.35
CA TRP A 112 -7.45 5.52 -7.81
C TRP A 112 -7.53 5.66 -9.33
N THR A 113 -7.53 6.89 -9.83
CA THR A 113 -7.56 7.21 -11.27
C THR A 113 -6.23 7.86 -11.69
N PRO A 114 -5.25 7.06 -12.14
CA PRO A 114 -3.98 7.58 -12.67
C PRO A 114 -4.16 8.37 -13.97
N ALA A 115 -3.28 9.34 -14.23
CA ALA A 115 -3.30 10.13 -15.46
C ALA A 115 -3.20 9.28 -16.75
N TYR A 116 -2.49 8.15 -16.69
CA TYR A 116 -2.31 7.23 -17.83
C TYR A 116 -3.55 6.40 -18.20
N THR A 117 -4.65 6.49 -17.44
CA THR A 117 -5.87 5.69 -17.64
C THR A 117 -6.98 6.38 -18.44
N ASN A 118 -6.75 7.63 -18.86
CA ASN A 118 -7.77 8.48 -19.50
C ASN A 118 -9.07 8.63 -18.67
N GLY A 119 -8.97 8.54 -17.34
CA GLY A 119 -10.10 8.70 -16.42
C GLY A 119 -10.71 7.39 -15.89
N ALA A 120 -10.27 6.22 -16.35
CA ALA A 120 -10.75 4.94 -15.84
C ALA A 120 -10.10 4.58 -14.50
N PRO A 121 -10.87 4.33 -13.41
CA PRO A 121 -10.30 3.95 -12.12
C PRO A 121 -9.55 2.61 -12.20
N ARG A 122 -8.67 2.39 -11.22
CA ARG A 122 -7.90 1.16 -11.00
C ARG A 122 -8.08 0.73 -9.55
N THR A 123 -8.38 -0.54 -9.34
CA THR A 123 -8.45 -1.16 -8.01
C THR A 123 -7.05 -1.51 -7.53
N SER A 124 -6.72 -1.14 -6.29
CA SER A 124 -5.53 -1.62 -5.59
C SER A 124 -5.95 -2.30 -4.30
N TYR A 125 -5.33 -3.43 -3.97
CA TYR A 125 -5.70 -4.24 -2.81
C TYR A 125 -4.86 -3.86 -1.59
N LEU A 126 -5.50 -3.85 -0.42
CA LEU A 126 -4.89 -3.52 0.86
C LEU A 126 -4.88 -4.76 1.76
N LEU A 127 -3.69 -5.12 2.23
CA LEU A 127 -3.41 -6.30 3.06
C LEU A 127 -2.63 -5.88 4.32
N ASP A 128 -2.55 -6.78 5.30
CA ASP A 128 -1.81 -6.59 6.55
C ASP A 128 -2.15 -5.26 7.26
N TRP A 129 -3.42 -5.01 7.57
CA TRP A 129 -3.88 -3.72 8.14
C TRP A 129 -3.45 -2.51 7.29
N GLU A 130 -3.60 -2.65 5.96
CA GLU A 130 -3.22 -1.68 4.91
C GLU A 130 -1.72 -1.36 4.78
N THR A 131 -0.84 -2.09 5.49
CA THR A 131 0.62 -1.90 5.39
C THR A 131 1.22 -2.46 4.11
N THR A 132 0.54 -3.42 3.47
CA THR A 132 0.93 -4.02 2.18
C THR A 132 -0.10 -3.65 1.11
N VAL A 133 0.35 -2.95 0.05
CA VAL A 133 -0.45 -2.63 -1.14
C VAL A 133 -0.14 -3.61 -2.27
N VAL A 134 -1.16 -4.08 -2.99
CA VAL A 134 -0.98 -4.90 -4.20
C VAL A 134 -1.71 -4.27 -5.40
N VAL A 135 -0.97 -4.10 -6.50
CA VAL A 135 -1.50 -3.64 -7.80
C VAL A 135 -1.32 -4.77 -8.82
N VAL A 136 -2.29 -4.92 -9.73
CA VAL A 136 -2.19 -5.85 -10.87
C VAL A 136 -2.15 -5.07 -12.19
N LYS A 137 -1.39 -5.59 -13.16
CA LYS A 137 -1.27 -5.07 -14.53
C LYS A 137 -1.38 -6.22 -15.52
N GLN A 138 -2.03 -5.99 -16.66
CA GLN A 138 -1.99 -6.94 -17.79
C GLN A 138 -1.22 -6.38 -18.97
N THR A 139 -0.28 -7.17 -19.53
CA THR A 139 0.36 -6.81 -20.80
C THR A 139 -0.64 -6.90 -21.95
N ARG A 140 -0.55 -5.98 -22.91
CA ARG A 140 -1.43 -5.94 -24.07
C ARG A 140 -0.74 -5.34 -25.29
N SER A 141 -1.29 -5.63 -26.48
CA SER A 141 -0.87 -4.98 -27.72
C SER A 141 -0.93 -3.45 -27.57
N GLY A 142 0.16 -2.76 -27.92
CA GLY A 142 0.27 -1.30 -27.80
C GLY A 142 0.70 -0.77 -26.42
N LEU A 143 0.92 -1.62 -25.42
CA LEU A 143 1.59 -1.26 -24.17
C LEU A 143 3.04 -1.74 -24.23
N THR A 144 4.02 -0.82 -24.25
CA THR A 144 5.45 -1.18 -24.23
C THR A 144 5.98 -1.39 -22.82
N THR A 145 7.13 -2.04 -22.70
CA THR A 145 7.85 -2.20 -21.43
C THR A 145 8.16 -0.86 -20.75
N LYS A 146 8.40 0.21 -21.54
CA LYS A 146 8.62 1.56 -21.03
C LYS A 146 7.34 2.16 -20.44
N ASP A 147 6.22 2.05 -21.15
CA ASP A 147 4.93 2.55 -20.66
C ASP A 147 4.48 1.80 -19.40
N LEU A 148 4.76 0.49 -19.34
CA LEU A 148 4.53 -0.33 -18.16
C LEU A 148 5.42 0.10 -16.97
N ALA A 149 6.71 0.37 -17.20
CA ALA A 149 7.61 0.88 -16.17
C ALA A 149 7.19 2.27 -15.67
N GLU A 150 6.74 3.17 -16.55
CA GLU A 150 6.22 4.49 -16.18
C GLU A 150 4.93 4.40 -15.35
N GLN A 151 4.06 3.44 -15.65
CA GLN A 151 2.89 3.14 -14.80
C GLN A 151 3.33 2.61 -13.43
N ILE A 152 4.22 1.62 -13.37
CA ILE A 152 4.69 1.04 -12.10
C ILE A 152 5.39 2.10 -11.24
N ALA A 153 6.16 3.02 -11.84
CA ALA A 153 6.79 4.13 -11.13
C ALA A 153 5.76 5.13 -10.57
N ALA A 154 4.74 5.51 -11.37
CA ALA A 154 3.66 6.39 -10.92
C ALA A 154 2.84 5.76 -9.77
N ASP A 155 2.55 4.46 -9.86
CA ASP A 155 1.86 3.70 -8.83
C ASP A 155 2.70 3.62 -7.56
N THR A 156 3.98 3.26 -7.68
CA THR A 156 4.93 3.19 -6.56
C THR A 156 4.99 4.52 -5.81
N ALA A 157 5.10 5.64 -6.53
CA ALA A 157 5.12 6.99 -5.94
C ALA A 157 3.78 7.41 -5.30
N ARG A 158 2.64 6.96 -5.84
CA ARG A 158 1.31 7.19 -5.27
C ARG A 158 1.11 6.44 -3.96
N TYR A 159 1.67 5.23 -3.86
CA TYR A 159 1.47 4.34 -2.71
C TYR A 159 2.53 4.53 -1.62
N SER A 160 3.76 4.93 -1.94
CA SER A 160 4.80 5.25 -0.96
C SER A 160 4.49 6.49 -0.11
N ALA A 161 3.53 7.32 -0.55
CA ALA A 161 3.02 8.47 0.20
C ALA A 161 1.90 8.11 1.21
N ARG A 162 1.47 6.84 1.32
CA ARG A 162 0.45 6.43 2.29
C ARG A 162 1.03 6.36 3.71
N PRO A 163 0.32 6.85 4.74
CA PRO A 163 0.71 6.60 6.12
C PRO A 163 0.72 5.10 6.40
N ASN A 164 1.70 4.63 7.17
CA ASN A 164 1.90 3.22 7.54
C ASN A 164 2.16 2.24 6.37
N GLY A 165 2.32 2.71 5.13
CA GLY A 165 2.72 1.86 4.01
C GLY A 165 4.13 1.31 4.21
N ALA A 166 4.29 -0.02 4.11
CA ALA A 166 5.56 -0.73 4.28
C ALA A 166 5.96 -1.53 3.03
N ASN A 167 4.98 -2.11 2.32
CA ASN A 167 5.21 -2.92 1.12
C ASN A 167 4.31 -2.49 -0.04
N PHE A 168 4.86 -2.54 -1.26
CA PHE A 168 4.14 -2.46 -2.52
C PHE A 168 4.52 -3.64 -3.41
N VAL A 169 3.52 -4.38 -3.88
CA VAL A 169 3.70 -5.48 -4.81
C VAL A 169 2.97 -5.18 -6.11
N CYS A 170 3.68 -5.17 -7.23
CA CYS A 170 3.07 -5.07 -8.56
C CYS A 170 3.13 -6.43 -9.27
N PHE A 171 1.96 -7.04 -9.49
CA PHE A 171 1.84 -8.25 -10.30
C PHE A 171 1.58 -7.89 -11.77
N VAL A 172 2.55 -8.19 -12.63
CA VAL A 172 2.43 -8.07 -14.08
C VAL A 172 2.07 -9.44 -14.66
N TYR A 173 0.84 -9.57 -15.13
CA TYR A 173 0.38 -10.75 -15.86
C TYR A 173 0.72 -10.62 -17.35
N ASP A 174 1.60 -11.50 -17.85
CA ASP A 174 2.09 -11.50 -19.22
C ASP A 174 1.79 -12.83 -19.95
N PRO A 175 0.52 -13.15 -20.25
CA PRO A 175 0.12 -14.44 -20.81
C PRO A 175 0.69 -14.73 -22.20
N ASP A 176 1.14 -13.70 -22.92
CA ASP A 176 1.62 -13.74 -24.29
C ASP A 176 3.17 -13.64 -24.40
N GLY A 177 3.90 -13.41 -23.31
CA GLY A 177 5.36 -13.23 -23.31
C GLY A 177 5.83 -11.94 -23.99
N ARG A 178 5.13 -10.82 -23.77
CA ARG A 178 5.40 -9.50 -24.36
C ARG A 178 6.60 -8.81 -23.69
N VAL A 179 6.91 -9.13 -22.43
CA VAL A 179 8.10 -8.65 -21.72
C VAL A 179 9.30 -9.53 -22.08
N GLY A 180 10.11 -9.09 -23.06
CA GLY A 180 11.22 -9.89 -23.59
C GLY A 180 12.35 -10.26 -22.59
N ASN A 181 12.43 -9.57 -21.45
CA ASN A 181 13.27 -9.97 -20.31
C ASN A 181 12.52 -9.73 -18.99
N PRO A 182 11.69 -10.69 -18.53
CA PRO A 182 10.91 -10.53 -17.31
C PRO A 182 11.79 -10.28 -16.08
N ARG A 183 12.87 -11.04 -15.95
CA ARG A 183 13.77 -10.96 -14.77
C ARG A 183 14.55 -9.64 -14.70
N GLY A 184 14.87 -9.05 -15.85
CA GLY A 184 15.43 -7.69 -15.92
C GLY A 184 14.43 -6.68 -15.39
N LEU A 185 13.20 -6.68 -15.92
CA LEU A 185 12.15 -5.76 -15.48
C LEU A 185 11.80 -5.92 -13.98
N GLU A 186 11.81 -7.14 -13.46
CA GLU A 186 11.67 -7.42 -12.03
C GLU A 186 12.80 -6.80 -11.19
N ALA A 187 14.05 -6.90 -11.65
CA ALA A 187 15.22 -6.36 -10.96
C ALA A 187 15.35 -4.84 -11.07
N ASP A 188 15.03 -4.27 -12.24
CA ASP A 188 15.14 -2.83 -12.52
C ASP A 188 14.08 -1.99 -11.78
N LEU A 189 12.94 -2.60 -11.41
CA LEU A 189 11.80 -1.91 -10.78
C LEU A 189 11.51 -2.34 -9.34
N SER A 190 12.19 -3.36 -8.79
CA SER A 190 12.06 -3.75 -7.38
C SER A 190 13.11 -3.05 -6.52
N SER A 191 12.77 -2.76 -5.27
CA SER A 191 13.71 -2.29 -4.25
C SER A 191 13.43 -2.93 -2.89
N THR A 192 14.49 -3.39 -2.24
CA THR A 192 14.47 -3.83 -0.84
C THR A 192 15.28 -2.89 0.07
N GLU A 193 15.64 -1.69 -0.41
CA GLU A 193 16.41 -0.70 0.34
C GLU A 193 15.50 0.37 0.94
N GLY A 194 15.70 0.69 2.23
CA GLY A 194 14.91 1.66 2.97
C GLY A 194 13.73 1.06 3.74
N THR A 195 12.78 1.91 4.13
CA THR A 195 11.61 1.55 4.96
C THR A 195 10.38 1.15 4.16
N TYR A 196 10.42 1.25 2.83
CA TYR A 196 9.31 0.96 1.94
C TYR A 196 9.78 0.01 0.82
N ARG A 197 9.31 -1.23 0.87
CA ARG A 197 9.69 -2.29 -0.07
C ARG A 197 8.85 -2.21 -1.34
N VAL A 198 9.50 -2.35 -2.49
CA VAL A 198 8.88 -2.43 -3.81
C VAL A 198 9.23 -3.78 -4.42
N GLU A 199 8.23 -4.57 -4.81
CA GLU A 199 8.45 -5.89 -5.42
C GLU A 199 7.59 -6.07 -6.66
N VAL A 200 8.24 -6.09 -7.83
CA VAL A 200 7.59 -6.34 -9.12
C VAL A 200 7.73 -7.82 -9.46
N ILE A 201 6.62 -8.46 -9.83
CA ILE A 201 6.55 -9.89 -10.16
C ILE A 201 5.87 -10.05 -11.52
N VAL A 202 6.60 -10.58 -12.50
CA VAL A 202 6.10 -10.91 -13.83
C VAL A 202 5.82 -12.42 -13.90
N ALA A 203 4.62 -12.81 -14.35
CA ALA A 203 4.33 -14.22 -14.65
C ALA A 203 3.26 -14.37 -15.76
N PRO A 204 3.25 -15.47 -16.54
CA PRO A 204 4.25 -16.56 -16.58
C PRO A 204 5.64 -16.09 -17.06
N LYS A 205 6.67 -16.91 -16.79
CA LYS A 205 8.08 -16.72 -17.18
C LYS A 205 8.85 -18.05 -17.10
#